data_AF-A0A3L6F421-F1
#
_entry.id   AF-A0A3L6F421-F1
#
_cell.length_a   1.000
_cell.length_b   1.000
_cell.length_c   1.000
_cell.angle_alpha   90.00
_cell.angle_beta   90.00
_cell.angle_gamma   90.00
#
_symmetry.space_group_name_H-M   'P 1'
#
loop_
_entity.id
_entity.type
_entity.pdbx_description
1 polymer ?
#
loop_
_entity_poly.entity_id
_entity_poly.type
_entity_poly.pdbx_seq_one_letter_code
_entity_poly.pdbx_strand_id
1 'polypeptide(L)'
;MARKKVNLQWISNNATRRATYKRRTQGLEKKASELATLCGIKLCVVVYGEGEAQPKVWPSHEEAKQLLLKFNGMLDVGSLKKTKNQEEFLHGRSLRLREQVSKLDLENRERETLDLLHDSMCGGRLAGGEGRGKDELLSLREMVETKMRRIKARLQQLVGQGVLPPKPPLPAAPSSLQAQASCYTYNNMQSMALLEEHRHSQQDWRAVHNLAPNYSPFAGSSSEPVGCEVTTHPYNNLGACSGLPSA
;
A
#
# COMPACT_ATOMS: atom_id res chain seq x y z
N MET A 1 20.38 23.79 0.02
CA MET A 1 18.92 23.57 0.13
C MET A 1 18.59 22.19 -0.42
N ALA A 2 17.84 21.37 0.33
CA ALA A 2 17.43 20.03 -0.13
C ALA A 2 16.44 20.16 -1.29
N ARG A 3 16.70 19.44 -2.39
CA ARG A 3 15.84 19.47 -3.57
C ARG A 3 14.50 18.80 -3.24
N LYS A 4 13.38 19.48 -3.51
CA LYS A 4 12.03 18.90 -3.36
C LYS A 4 11.92 17.62 -4.21
N LYS A 5 11.41 16.55 -3.59
CA LYS A 5 11.11 15.28 -4.27
C LYS A 5 10.12 15.55 -5.42
N VAL A 6 10.42 15.03 -6.60
CA VAL A 6 9.58 15.19 -7.80
C VAL A 6 8.60 14.03 -7.90
N ASN A 7 7.33 14.31 -8.20
CA ASN A 7 6.33 13.27 -8.50
C ASN A 7 6.60 12.67 -9.90
N LEU A 8 6.56 11.34 -10.03
CA LEU A 8 6.83 10.63 -11.30
C LEU A 8 5.56 10.55 -12.15
N GLN A 9 5.09 11.69 -12.62
CA GLN A 9 3.92 11.83 -13.48
C GLN A 9 4.21 12.75 -14.67
N TRP A 10 3.29 12.81 -15.62
CA TRP A 10 3.38 13.74 -16.74
C TRP A 10 3.53 15.20 -16.25
N ILE A 11 4.46 15.95 -16.85
CA ILE A 11 4.68 17.36 -16.52
C ILE A 11 3.81 18.21 -17.44
N SER A 12 2.70 18.73 -16.93
CA SER A 12 1.74 19.52 -17.73
C SER A 12 2.35 20.80 -18.30
N ASN A 13 3.23 21.48 -17.54
CA ASN A 13 3.91 22.68 -18.04
C ASN A 13 4.93 22.33 -19.13
N ASN A 14 4.66 22.78 -20.37
CA ASN A 14 5.49 22.47 -21.54
C ASN A 14 6.94 22.96 -21.41
N ALA A 15 7.19 24.16 -20.88
CA ALA A 15 8.54 24.69 -20.72
C ALA A 15 9.35 23.88 -19.71
N THR A 16 8.75 23.57 -18.55
CA THR A 16 9.35 22.72 -17.53
C THR A 16 9.58 21.30 -18.03
N ARG A 17 8.64 20.74 -18.81
CA ARG A 17 8.74 19.42 -19.43
C ARG A 17 9.93 19.35 -20.38
N ARG A 18 10.05 20.31 -21.32
CA ARG A 18 11.18 20.38 -22.27
C ARG A 18 12.54 20.55 -21.58
N ALA A 19 12.64 21.44 -20.59
CA ALA A 19 13.88 21.63 -19.84
C ALA A 19 14.27 20.36 -19.05
N THR A 20 13.28 19.69 -18.46
CA THR A 20 13.50 18.44 -17.72
C THR A 20 13.90 17.30 -18.65
N TYR A 21 13.26 17.18 -19.82
CA TYR A 21 13.62 16.23 -20.86
C TYR A 21 15.10 16.38 -21.24
N LYS A 22 15.53 17.57 -21.67
CA LYS A 22 16.93 17.84 -22.05
C LYS A 22 17.92 17.43 -20.95
N ARG A 23 17.70 17.89 -19.71
CA ARG A 23 18.60 17.58 -18.58
C ARG A 23 18.61 16.09 -18.22
N ARG A 24 17.45 15.42 -18.23
CA ARG A 24 17.35 14.01 -17.85
C ARG A 24 17.91 13.10 -18.94
N THR A 25 17.71 13.40 -20.21
CA THR A 25 18.31 12.64 -21.33
C THR A 25 19.83 12.71 -21.26
N GLN A 26 20.40 13.90 -21.09
CA GLN A 26 21.86 14.05 -20.89
C GLN A 26 22.38 13.28 -19.66
N GLY A 27 21.63 13.33 -18.55
CA GLY A 27 21.96 12.56 -17.35
C GLY A 27 21.90 11.04 -17.58
N LEU A 28 20.92 10.57 -18.36
CA LEU A 28 20.77 9.16 -18.70
C LEU A 28 21.90 8.68 -19.59
N GLU A 29 22.26 9.44 -20.63
CA GLU A 29 23.41 9.16 -21.50
C GLU A 29 24.71 9.08 -20.70
N LYS A 30 24.94 10.03 -19.78
CA LYS A 30 26.11 9.99 -18.88
C LYS A 30 26.14 8.74 -18.00
N LYS A 31 24.99 8.35 -17.44
CA LYS A 31 24.92 7.12 -16.62
C LYS A 31 25.09 5.86 -17.45
N ALA A 32 24.60 5.86 -18.69
CA ALA A 32 24.82 4.77 -19.64
C ALA A 32 26.31 4.64 -19.99
N SER A 33 27.01 5.74 -20.26
CA SER A 33 28.45 5.71 -20.57
C SER A 33 29.30 5.27 -19.38
N GLU A 34 29.02 5.79 -18.17
CA GLU A 34 29.66 5.34 -16.93
C GLU A 34 29.46 3.83 -16.72
N LEU A 35 28.23 3.33 -16.87
CA LEU A 35 27.92 1.91 -16.69
C LEU A 35 28.61 1.03 -17.74
N ALA A 36 28.57 1.43 -19.01
CA ALA A 36 29.25 0.72 -20.09
C ALA A 36 30.76 0.62 -19.82
N THR A 37 31.37 1.69 -19.31
CA THR A 37 32.80 1.77 -19.02
C THR A 37 33.17 0.94 -17.79
N LEU A 38 32.46 1.12 -16.67
CA LEU A 38 32.77 0.48 -15.40
C LEU A 38 32.54 -1.03 -15.43
N CYS A 39 31.53 -1.49 -16.17
CA CYS A 39 31.18 -2.91 -16.24
C CYS A 39 31.67 -3.60 -17.51
N GLY A 40 32.28 -2.87 -18.46
CA GLY A 40 32.72 -3.44 -19.74
C GLY A 40 31.58 -4.01 -20.58
N ILE A 41 30.37 -3.45 -20.43
CA ILE A 41 29.17 -3.94 -21.14
C ILE A 41 28.86 -3.06 -22.36
N LYS A 42 28.27 -3.65 -23.40
CA LYS A 42 27.73 -2.90 -24.53
C LYS A 42 26.31 -2.41 -24.20
N LEU A 43 26.07 -1.12 -24.38
CA LEU A 43 24.82 -0.46 -24.04
C LEU A 43 24.48 0.60 -25.11
N CYS A 44 23.20 0.80 -25.38
CA CYS A 44 22.72 1.94 -26.16
C CYS A 44 21.49 2.56 -25.50
N VAL A 45 21.26 3.84 -25.76
CA VAL A 45 20.09 4.58 -25.29
C VAL A 45 19.41 5.20 -26.50
N VAL A 46 18.10 4.99 -26.63
CA VAL A 46 17.25 5.59 -27.67
C VAL A 46 16.11 6.32 -26.98
N VAL A 47 15.99 7.62 -27.21
CA VAL A 47 14.96 8.47 -26.59
C VAL A 47 14.18 9.23 -27.64
N TYR A 48 12.85 9.07 -27.63
CA TYR A 48 11.94 9.81 -28.49
C TYR A 48 11.41 11.04 -27.76
N GLY A 49 11.66 12.21 -28.32
CA GLY A 49 11.15 13.49 -27.83
C GLY A 49 9.82 13.85 -28.47
N GLU A 50 8.96 14.52 -27.72
CA GLU A 50 7.72 15.11 -28.25
C GLU A 50 8.05 16.17 -29.31
N GLY A 51 7.59 15.97 -30.55
CA GLY A 51 7.82 16.86 -31.68
C GLY A 51 9.22 16.77 -32.31
N GLU A 52 10.07 15.83 -31.87
CA GLU A 52 11.36 15.57 -32.52
C GLU A 52 11.15 14.50 -33.63
N ALA A 53 11.56 14.81 -34.88
CA ALA A 53 11.39 13.91 -36.01
C ALA A 53 12.31 12.67 -35.93
N GLN A 54 13.45 12.80 -35.26
CA GLN A 54 14.41 11.72 -35.03
C GLN A 54 14.65 11.54 -33.54
N PRO A 55 14.87 10.29 -33.08
CA PRO A 55 15.22 10.04 -31.69
C PRO A 55 16.64 10.54 -31.37
N LYS A 56 16.86 10.85 -30.10
CA LYS A 56 18.23 10.99 -29.57
C LYS A 56 18.79 9.61 -29.32
N VAL A 57 19.96 9.36 -29.90
CA VAL A 57 20.60 8.06 -29.85
C VAL A 57 22.03 8.22 -29.33
N TRP A 58 22.37 7.40 -28.35
CA TRP A 58 23.72 7.24 -27.82
C TRP A 58 24.11 5.75 -27.87
N PRO A 59 25.36 5.39 -28.19
CA PRO A 59 26.50 6.27 -28.51
C PRO A 59 26.46 6.87 -29.93
N SER A 60 26.15 6.04 -30.93
CA SER A 60 25.91 6.45 -32.31
C SER A 60 24.72 5.68 -32.88
N HIS A 61 24.10 6.20 -33.94
CA HIS A 61 22.97 5.54 -34.58
C HIS A 61 23.33 4.15 -35.11
N GLU A 62 24.53 4.01 -35.69
CA GLU A 62 24.99 2.76 -36.26
C GLU A 62 25.31 1.73 -35.17
N GLU A 63 26.03 2.12 -34.11
CA GLU A 63 26.32 1.22 -32.99
C GLU A 63 25.05 0.78 -32.26
N ALA A 64 24.12 1.71 -32.01
CA ALA A 64 22.84 1.37 -31.39
C ALA A 64 22.04 0.40 -32.26
N LYS A 65 22.01 0.61 -33.58
CA LYS A 65 21.34 -0.30 -34.52
C LYS A 65 21.97 -1.69 -34.51
N GLN A 66 23.29 -1.80 -34.52
CA GLN A 66 24.01 -3.07 -34.44
C GLN A 66 23.71 -3.79 -33.11
N LEU A 67 23.67 -3.05 -32.00
CA LEU A 67 23.32 -3.60 -30.69
C LEU A 67 21.89 -4.11 -30.64
N LEU A 68 20.94 -3.37 -31.20
CA LEU A 68 19.53 -3.78 -31.27
C LEU A 68 19.36 -5.01 -32.19
N LEU A 69 20.02 -5.05 -33.34
CA LEU A 69 20.00 -6.21 -34.23
C LEU A 69 20.58 -7.45 -33.54
N LYS A 70 21.73 -7.31 -32.87
CA LYS A 70 22.33 -8.40 -32.09
C LYS A 70 21.41 -8.83 -30.94
N PHE A 71 20.80 -7.88 -30.23
CA PHE A 71 19.84 -8.17 -29.17
C PHE A 71 18.66 -8.97 -29.71
N ASN A 72 18.02 -8.50 -30.79
CA ASN A 72 16.90 -9.18 -31.43
C ASN A 72 17.28 -10.56 -31.98
N GLY A 73 18.49 -10.72 -32.52
CA GLY A 73 19.00 -12.01 -32.99
C GLY A 73 19.34 -13.00 -31.87
N MET A 74 19.62 -12.52 -30.66
CA MET A 74 19.85 -13.35 -29.47
C MET A 74 18.55 -13.72 -28.75
N LEU A 75 17.42 -13.11 -29.08
CA LEU A 75 16.13 -13.40 -28.43
C LEU A 75 15.64 -14.79 -28.84
N ASP A 76 16.10 -15.82 -28.13
CA ASP A 76 15.31 -17.03 -27.94
C ASP A 76 14.06 -16.63 -27.15
N VAL A 77 12.89 -17.06 -27.62
CA VAL A 77 11.54 -16.57 -27.26
C VAL A 77 11.24 -16.68 -25.76
N GLY A 78 12.04 -17.44 -25.00
CA GLY A 78 11.98 -17.54 -23.54
C GLY A 78 12.76 -16.46 -22.73
N SER A 79 13.71 -15.73 -23.33
CA SER A 79 14.67 -14.86 -22.62
C SER A 79 14.15 -13.46 -22.27
N LEU A 80 13.08 -12.99 -22.94
CA LEU A 80 12.38 -11.73 -22.61
C LEU A 80 11.77 -11.72 -21.20
N LYS A 81 11.69 -12.89 -20.54
CA LYS A 81 11.26 -13.03 -19.13
C LYS A 81 12.10 -12.20 -18.14
N LYS A 82 13.30 -11.75 -18.51
CA LYS A 82 14.17 -10.90 -17.66
C LYS A 82 14.12 -9.41 -18.00
N THR A 83 13.40 -9.01 -19.05
CA THR A 83 13.16 -7.59 -19.32
C THR A 83 12.28 -7.05 -18.21
N LYS A 84 12.86 -6.25 -17.32
CA LYS A 84 12.09 -5.61 -16.25
C LYS A 84 11.26 -4.48 -16.85
N ASN A 85 9.98 -4.73 -17.05
CA ASN A 85 9.02 -3.69 -17.39
C ASN A 85 8.84 -2.77 -16.17
N GLN A 86 9.14 -1.49 -16.35
CA GLN A 86 9.00 -0.49 -15.29
C GLN A 86 7.54 -0.40 -14.82
N GLU A 87 6.57 -0.59 -15.72
CA GLU A 87 5.15 -0.63 -15.39
C GLU A 87 4.83 -1.80 -14.46
N GLU A 88 5.28 -3.02 -14.78
CA GLU A 88 5.10 -4.20 -13.92
C GLU A 88 5.75 -4.02 -12.55
N PHE A 89 6.96 -3.43 -12.49
CA PHE A 89 7.64 -3.14 -11.24
C PHE A 89 6.84 -2.17 -10.37
N LEU A 90 6.35 -1.07 -10.96
CA LEU A 90 5.55 -0.08 -10.25
C LEU A 90 4.19 -0.64 -9.84
N HIS A 91 3.55 -1.43 -10.71
CA HIS A 91 2.31 -2.12 -10.42
C HIS A 91 2.47 -3.09 -9.23
N GLY A 92 3.51 -3.93 -9.25
CA GLY A 92 3.82 -4.83 -8.14
C GLY A 92 4.13 -4.09 -6.84
N ARG A 93 4.76 -2.91 -6.89
CA ARG A 93 4.95 -2.05 -5.72
C ARG A 93 3.61 -1.46 -5.22
N SER A 94 2.74 -1.03 -6.12
CA SER A 94 1.42 -0.50 -5.79
C SER A 94 0.54 -1.56 -5.13
N LEU A 95 0.56 -2.80 -5.62
CA LEU A 95 -0.13 -3.93 -5.00
C LEU A 95 0.36 -4.21 -3.58
N ARG A 96 1.67 -4.27 -3.37
CA ARG A 96 2.26 -4.45 -2.02
C ARG A 96 1.83 -3.35 -1.04
N LEU A 97 1.78 -2.11 -1.51
CA LEU A 97 1.31 -0.99 -0.67
C LEU A 97 -0.19 -1.11 -0.35
N ARG A 98 -1.02 -1.52 -1.32
CA ARG A 98 -2.45 -1.78 -1.07
C ARG A 98 -2.66 -2.91 -0.07
N GLU A 99 -1.89 -3.98 -0.16
CA GLU A 99 -1.94 -5.10 0.78
C GLU A 99 -1.55 -4.66 2.20
N GLN A 100 -0.50 -3.84 2.33
CA GLN A 100 -0.11 -3.26 3.62
C GLN A 100 -1.21 -2.38 4.22
N VAL A 101 -1.85 -1.52 3.42
CA VAL A 101 -2.99 -0.71 3.87
C VAL A 101 -4.15 -1.60 4.31
N SER A 102 -4.54 -2.58 3.49
CA SER A 102 -5.63 -3.51 3.84
C SER A 102 -5.36 -4.28 5.12
N LYS A 103 -4.10 -4.68 5.37
CA LYS A 103 -3.70 -5.36 6.61
C LYS A 103 -3.84 -4.42 7.81
N LEU A 104 -3.36 -3.19 7.70
CA LEU A 104 -3.49 -2.18 8.76
C LEU A 104 -4.96 -1.85 9.04
N ASP A 105 -5.79 -1.73 8.01
CA ASP A 105 -7.23 -1.51 8.17
C ASP A 105 -7.91 -2.66 8.91
N LEU A 106 -7.53 -3.90 8.64
CA LEU A 106 -8.05 -5.06 9.37
C LEU A 106 -7.61 -5.03 10.84
N GLU A 107 -6.32 -4.83 11.10
CA GLU A 107 -5.79 -4.73 12.48
C GLU A 107 -6.42 -3.57 13.26
N ASN A 108 -6.74 -2.47 12.58
CA ASN A 108 -7.40 -1.33 13.19
C ASN A 108 -8.86 -1.65 13.53
N ARG A 109 -9.62 -2.26 12.60
CA ARG A 109 -11.00 -2.72 12.87
C ARG A 109 -11.07 -3.74 14.01
N GLU A 110 -10.11 -4.66 14.08
CA GLU A 110 -10.01 -5.61 15.19
C GLU A 110 -9.78 -4.88 16.53
N ARG A 111 -8.90 -3.88 16.57
CA ARG A 111 -8.66 -3.04 17.75
C ARG A 111 -9.89 -2.25 18.16
N GLU A 112 -10.54 -1.55 17.22
CA GLU A 112 -11.77 -0.80 17.47
C GLU A 112 -12.85 -1.72 18.05
N THR A 113 -13.02 -2.92 17.49
CA THR A 113 -14.01 -3.88 17.99
C THR A 113 -13.65 -4.42 19.39
N LEU A 114 -12.35 -4.56 19.72
CA LEU A 114 -11.90 -4.94 21.06
C LEU A 114 -12.13 -3.83 22.08
N ASP A 115 -11.86 -2.57 21.74
CA ASP A 115 -12.13 -1.41 22.59
C ASP A 115 -13.64 -1.31 22.88
N LEU A 116 -14.46 -1.48 21.83
CA LEU A 116 -15.91 -1.54 21.92
C LEU A 116 -16.41 -2.67 22.84
N LEU A 117 -15.76 -3.84 22.84
CA LEU A 117 -16.08 -4.95 23.73
C LEU A 117 -15.73 -4.60 25.18
N HIS A 118 -14.54 -4.04 25.41
CA HIS A 118 -14.09 -3.60 26.73
C HIS A 118 -15.05 -2.58 27.34
N ASP A 119 -15.41 -1.54 26.59
CA ASP A 119 -16.34 -0.50 27.04
C ASP A 119 -17.72 -1.08 27.38
N SER A 120 -18.18 -2.05 26.60
CA SER A 120 -19.45 -2.76 26.85
C SER A 120 -19.42 -3.59 28.14
N MET A 121 -18.27 -4.20 28.48
CA MET A 121 -18.10 -4.99 29.70
C MET A 121 -17.96 -4.11 30.95
N CYS A 122 -17.34 -2.93 30.81
CA CYS A 122 -17.05 -2.01 31.92
C CYS A 122 -18.22 -1.07 32.28
N GLY A 123 -19.41 -1.29 31.71
CA GLY A 123 -20.62 -0.52 32.02
C GLY A 123 -20.59 0.92 31.50
N GLY A 124 -19.77 1.22 30.49
CA GLY A 124 -19.72 2.54 29.87
C GLY A 124 -21.10 2.94 29.33
N ARG A 125 -21.61 4.12 29.71
CA ARG A 125 -22.81 4.68 29.07
C ARG A 125 -22.54 4.79 27.58
N LEU A 126 -23.38 4.12 26.80
CA LEU A 126 -23.51 4.30 25.35
C LEU A 126 -23.66 5.80 25.08
N ALA A 127 -22.55 6.46 24.77
CA ALA A 127 -22.50 7.91 24.72
C ALA A 127 -23.28 8.38 23.49
N GLY A 128 -24.53 8.75 23.77
CA GLY A 128 -25.35 9.78 23.12
C GLY A 128 -25.09 10.09 21.65
N GLY A 129 -26.08 9.74 20.83
CA GLY A 129 -26.33 10.37 19.53
C GLY A 129 -26.09 9.42 18.36
N GLU A 130 -27.18 8.84 17.87
CA GLU A 130 -27.27 7.88 16.76
C GLU A 130 -26.68 6.50 17.06
N GLY A 131 -27.50 5.47 16.81
CA GLY A 131 -27.22 4.10 17.21
C GLY A 131 -25.87 3.63 16.67
N ARG A 132 -25.15 2.90 17.53
CA ARG A 132 -24.02 2.03 17.17
C ARG A 132 -24.24 1.50 15.76
N GLY A 133 -23.31 1.76 14.84
CA GLY A 133 -23.49 1.38 13.45
C GLY A 133 -23.84 -0.10 13.36
N LYS A 134 -24.79 -0.49 12.51
CA LYS A 134 -25.17 -1.89 12.34
C LYS A 134 -23.94 -2.79 12.14
N ASP A 135 -22.94 -2.28 11.43
CA ASP A 135 -21.67 -2.94 11.17
C ASP A 135 -20.80 -3.12 12.42
N GLU A 136 -20.80 -2.16 13.35
CA GLU A 136 -20.09 -2.26 14.63
C GLU A 136 -20.73 -3.32 15.54
N LEU A 137 -22.07 -3.39 15.57
CA LEU A 137 -22.81 -4.40 16.33
C LEU A 137 -22.58 -5.81 15.76
N LEU A 138 -22.55 -5.93 14.43
CA LEU A 138 -22.23 -7.19 13.76
C LEU A 138 -20.79 -7.64 14.05
N SER A 139 -19.82 -6.73 13.93
CA SER A 139 -18.41 -7.01 14.24
C SER A 139 -18.23 -7.45 15.71
N LEU A 140 -18.92 -6.78 16.64
CA LEU A 140 -18.89 -7.14 18.06
C LEU A 140 -19.49 -8.53 18.31
N ARG A 141 -20.64 -8.84 17.70
CA ARG A 141 -21.26 -10.17 17.76
C ARG A 141 -20.30 -11.25 17.27
N GLU A 142 -19.72 -11.07 16.08
CA GLU A 142 -18.80 -12.05 15.48
C GLU A 142 -17.55 -12.27 16.35
N MET A 143 -16.99 -11.21 16.91
CA MET A 143 -15.88 -11.27 17.86
C MET A 143 -16.23 -12.11 19.08
N VAL A 144 -17.38 -11.85 19.73
CA VAL A 144 -17.83 -12.60 20.91
C VAL A 144 -18.06 -14.07 20.57
N GLU A 145 -18.74 -14.37 19.47
CA GLU A 145 -18.97 -15.74 19.01
C GLU A 145 -17.65 -16.49 18.76
N THR A 146 -16.70 -15.83 18.10
CA THR A 146 -15.37 -16.38 17.83
C THR A 146 -14.60 -16.67 19.12
N LYS A 147 -14.58 -15.73 20.07
CA LYS A 147 -13.91 -15.92 21.37
C LYS A 147 -14.57 -17.04 22.18
N MET A 148 -15.89 -17.10 22.23
CA MET A 148 -16.64 -18.18 22.89
C MET A 148 -16.34 -19.55 22.26
N ARG A 149 -16.26 -19.64 20.93
CA ARG A 149 -15.87 -20.87 20.23
C ARG A 149 -14.45 -21.31 20.60
N ARG A 150 -13.50 -20.38 20.65
CA ARG A 150 -12.12 -20.66 21.09
C ARG A 150 -12.06 -21.15 22.54
N ILE A 151 -12.82 -20.54 23.45
CA ILE A 151 -12.91 -20.97 24.85
C ILE A 151 -13.44 -22.40 24.94
N LYS A 152 -14.54 -22.72 24.24
CA LYS A 152 -15.11 -24.08 24.21
C LYS A 152 -14.11 -25.12 23.70
N ALA A 153 -13.40 -24.84 22.62
CA ALA A 153 -12.39 -25.74 22.08
C ALA A 153 -11.24 -26.00 23.07
N ARG A 154 -10.76 -24.94 23.76
CA ARG A 154 -9.72 -25.09 24.80
C ARG A 154 -10.20 -25.89 26.00
N LEU A 155 -11.45 -25.69 26.45
CA LEU A 155 -12.03 -26.48 27.53
C LEU A 155 -12.09 -27.97 27.18
N GLN A 156 -12.51 -28.33 25.96
CA GLN A 156 -12.52 -29.72 25.50
C GLN A 156 -11.13 -30.34 25.46
N GLN A 157 -10.12 -29.58 25.03
CA GLN A 157 -8.73 -30.05 25.00
C GLN A 157 -8.17 -30.32 26.41
N LEU A 158 -8.54 -29.49 27.40
CA LEU A 158 -8.13 -29.67 28.80
C LEU A 158 -8.87 -30.83 29.47
N VAL A 159 -10.15 -31.03 29.16
CA VAL A 159 -10.95 -32.18 29.66
C VAL A 159 -10.44 -33.50 29.08
N GLY A 160 -9.92 -33.51 27.85
CA GLY A 160 -9.30 -34.69 27.23
C GLY A 160 -7.93 -35.09 27.81
N GLN A 161 -7.31 -34.26 28.67
CA GLN A 161 -6.01 -34.53 29.31
C GLN A 161 -6.11 -34.91 30.80
N GLY A 162 -7.31 -35.23 31.32
CA GLY A 162 -7.53 -35.52 32.73
C GLY A 162 -7.02 -36.88 33.23
N VAL A 163 -5.74 -36.99 33.60
CA VAL A 163 -5.34 -37.73 34.80
C VAL A 163 -5.73 -36.87 36.00
N LEU A 164 -6.72 -37.31 36.77
CA LEU A 164 -7.15 -36.66 38.01
C LEU A 164 -6.10 -36.90 39.11
N PRO A 165 -5.57 -35.87 39.79
CA PRO A 165 -4.90 -36.09 41.06
C PRO A 165 -5.95 -36.50 42.12
N PRO A 166 -5.65 -37.47 43.00
CA PRO A 166 -6.60 -37.98 43.96
C PRO A 166 -6.99 -36.88 44.96
N LYS A 167 -8.30 -36.66 45.10
CA LYS A 167 -8.90 -35.74 46.06
C LYS A 167 -8.57 -36.20 47.49
N PRO A 168 -7.86 -35.42 48.32
CA PRO A 168 -7.71 -35.73 49.74
C PRO A 168 -9.08 -35.66 50.45
N PRO A 169 -9.31 -36.43 51.53
CA PRO A 169 -10.58 -36.40 52.25
C PRO A 169 -10.78 -35.04 52.93
N LEU A 170 -11.97 -34.46 52.76
CA LEU A 170 -12.40 -33.21 53.40
C LEU A 170 -12.59 -33.42 54.91
N PRO A 171 -11.94 -32.63 55.80
CA PRO A 171 -12.42 -32.47 57.17
C PRO A 171 -13.56 -31.45 57.19
N ALA A 172 -14.54 -31.70 58.06
CA ALA A 172 -15.70 -30.84 58.28
C ALA A 172 -15.27 -29.41 58.69
N ALA A 173 -15.95 -28.43 58.11
CA ALA A 173 -15.73 -27.02 58.38
C ALA A 173 -16.14 -26.65 59.82
N PRO A 174 -15.46 -25.65 60.39
CA PRO A 174 -16.20 -24.57 61.03
C PRO A 174 -15.83 -23.21 60.44
N SER A 175 -16.85 -22.38 60.33
CA SER A 175 -16.83 -21.00 59.86
C SER A 175 -15.96 -20.10 60.72
N SER A 176 -15.07 -19.30 60.11
CA SER A 176 -14.86 -17.89 60.50
C SER A 176 -14.01 -17.12 59.48
N LEU A 177 -14.38 -15.85 59.31
CA LEU A 177 -13.75 -14.79 58.53
C LEU A 177 -12.22 -14.69 58.68
N GLN A 178 -11.48 -14.51 57.58
CA GLN A 178 -10.63 -13.33 57.30
C GLN A 178 -9.71 -13.53 56.07
N ALA A 179 -9.36 -12.38 55.50
CA ALA A 179 -8.70 -12.15 54.22
C ALA A 179 -7.34 -12.83 54.03
N GLN A 180 -7.11 -13.39 52.84
CA GLN A 180 -5.78 -13.54 52.26
C GLN A 180 -5.78 -13.13 50.79
N ALA A 181 -5.03 -12.08 50.50
CA ALA A 181 -4.74 -11.60 49.15
C ALA A 181 -3.94 -12.67 48.39
N SER A 182 -4.56 -13.25 47.35
CA SER A 182 -3.94 -14.24 46.47
C SER A 182 -3.14 -13.54 45.37
N CYS A 183 -1.85 -13.89 45.30
CA CYS A 183 -0.81 -13.88 44.24
C CYS A 183 -1.06 -13.40 42.78
N TYR A 184 -2.18 -12.77 42.43
CA TYR A 184 -2.50 -12.32 41.06
C TYR A 184 -2.08 -10.88 40.74
N THR A 185 -1.46 -10.17 41.69
CA THR A 185 -1.10 -8.76 41.50
C THR A 185 0.19 -8.56 40.71
N TYR A 186 1.10 -9.53 40.69
CA TYR A 186 2.42 -9.34 40.05
C TYR A 186 2.38 -9.40 38.52
N ASN A 187 1.63 -10.35 37.93
CA ASN A 187 1.53 -10.48 36.47
C ASN A 187 0.66 -9.38 35.85
N ASN A 188 -0.36 -8.90 36.55
CA ASN A 188 -1.24 -7.83 36.06
C ASN A 188 -0.53 -6.47 36.02
N MET A 189 0.40 -6.20 36.94
CA MET A 189 1.22 -4.97 36.90
C MET A 189 2.13 -4.91 35.67
N GLN A 190 2.69 -6.05 35.25
CA GLN A 190 3.62 -6.10 34.12
C GLN A 190 2.91 -5.93 32.76
N SER A 191 1.68 -6.43 32.64
CA SER A 191 0.83 -6.20 31.45
C SER A 191 0.27 -4.78 31.35
N MET A 192 0.01 -4.11 32.49
CA MET A 192 -0.44 -2.72 32.51
C MET A 192 0.70 -1.75 32.14
N ALA A 193 1.93 -2.00 32.60
CA ALA A 193 3.09 -1.19 32.27
C ALA A 193 3.39 -1.16 30.74
N LEU A 194 3.19 -2.28 30.05
CA LEU A 194 3.36 -2.39 28.59
C LEU A 194 2.26 -1.65 27.80
N LEU A 195 1.03 -1.61 28.35
CA LEU A 195 -0.08 -0.81 27.82
C LEU A 195 0.12 0.69 28.04
N GLU A 196 0.81 1.08 29.11
CA GLU A 196 1.03 2.48 29.49
C GLU A 196 2.13 3.16 28.65
N GLU A 197 3.21 2.44 28.28
CA GLU A 197 4.19 2.91 27.28
C GLU A 197 3.55 3.12 25.90
N HIS A 198 2.67 2.20 25.47
CA HIS A 198 1.97 2.32 24.19
C HIS A 198 0.93 3.45 24.17
N ARG A 199 0.32 3.76 25.31
CA ARG A 199 -0.63 4.88 25.47
C ARG A 199 0.04 6.24 25.26
N HIS A 200 1.28 6.42 25.71
CA HIS A 200 2.04 7.66 25.51
C HIS A 200 2.41 7.85 24.03
N SER A 201 2.86 6.79 23.35
CA SER A 201 3.03 6.82 21.88
C SER A 201 1.71 7.06 21.13
N GLN A 202 0.57 6.71 21.75
CA GLN A 202 -0.77 6.91 21.21
C GLN A 202 -1.30 8.36 21.41
N GLN A 203 -0.83 9.09 22.40
CA GLN A 203 -1.22 10.50 22.61
C GLN A 203 -0.48 11.44 21.65
N ASP A 204 0.77 11.11 21.30
CA ASP A 204 1.56 11.86 20.33
C ASP A 204 0.94 11.86 18.92
N TRP A 205 0.40 10.73 18.42
CA TRP A 205 -0.25 10.73 17.09
C TRP A 205 -1.59 11.47 17.08
N ARG A 206 -2.33 11.47 18.19
CA ARG A 206 -3.60 12.22 18.31
C ARG A 206 -3.35 13.73 18.34
N ALA A 207 -2.24 14.20 18.90
CA ALA A 207 -1.86 15.61 18.88
C ALA A 207 -1.49 16.10 17.47
N VAL A 208 -0.85 15.26 16.65
CA VAL A 208 -0.45 15.59 15.26
C VAL A 208 -1.66 15.75 14.32
N HIS A 209 -2.77 15.03 14.59
CA HIS A 209 -3.99 15.11 13.77
C HIS A 209 -4.82 16.38 14.01
N ASN A 210 -4.65 17.05 15.15
CA ASN A 210 -5.41 18.25 15.52
C ASN A 210 -4.81 19.58 14.98
N LEU A 211 -3.74 19.51 14.17
CA LEU A 211 -3.04 20.69 13.60
C LEU A 211 -3.21 20.83 12.06
N ALA A 212 -4.05 20.01 11.41
CA ALA A 212 -4.29 20.15 9.97
C ALA A 212 -5.41 21.17 9.68
N PRO A 213 -5.17 22.22 8.86
CA PRO A 213 -6.19 23.22 8.53
C PRO A 213 -7.23 22.69 7.53
N ASN A 214 -8.49 22.97 7.86
CA ASN A 214 -9.72 22.70 7.08
C ASN A 214 -9.59 23.04 5.58
N TYR A 215 -9.94 22.09 4.72
CA TYR A 215 -10.31 22.36 3.32
C TYR A 215 -11.82 22.20 3.17
N SER A 216 -12.49 23.29 2.78
CA SER A 216 -13.91 23.35 2.42
C SER A 216 -14.09 23.08 0.90
N PRO A 217 -15.19 22.43 0.46
CA PRO A 217 -15.51 22.27 -0.96
C PRO A 217 -16.29 23.49 -1.48
N PHE A 218 -15.75 24.14 -2.52
CA PHE A 218 -16.35 25.32 -3.17
C PHE A 218 -17.46 24.90 -4.15
N ALA A 219 -18.65 25.46 -3.98
CA ALA A 219 -19.78 25.37 -4.90
C ALA A 219 -19.55 26.30 -6.11
N GLY A 220 -19.76 25.78 -7.33
CA GLY A 220 -19.63 26.54 -8.58
C GLY A 220 -20.98 27.04 -9.07
N SER A 221 -21.13 28.37 -9.16
CA SER A 221 -22.25 29.03 -9.83
C SER A 221 -21.98 29.23 -11.32
N SER A 222 -23.07 29.05 -12.07
CA SER A 222 -23.29 29.26 -13.50
C SER A 222 -22.83 30.60 -14.07
N SER A 223 -22.12 30.53 -15.21
CA SER A 223 -22.38 31.37 -16.40
C SER A 223 -21.60 30.88 -17.63
N GLU A 224 -22.31 30.48 -18.68
CA GLU A 224 -21.77 30.40 -20.06
C GLU A 224 -21.67 31.83 -20.66
N PRO A 225 -20.92 32.05 -21.76
CA PRO A 225 -21.48 31.82 -23.11
C PRO A 225 -20.52 31.29 -24.20
N VAL A 226 -21.10 30.59 -25.19
CA VAL A 226 -20.82 30.57 -26.66
C VAL A 226 -19.41 30.09 -27.09
N GLY A 227 -19.19 29.03 -27.87
CA GLY A 227 -19.99 28.37 -28.91
C GLY A 227 -19.18 28.37 -30.21
N CYS A 228 -18.44 27.29 -30.50
CA CYS A 228 -17.91 26.96 -31.84
C CYS A 228 -17.73 25.45 -31.97
N GLU A 229 -18.40 24.89 -32.97
CA GLU A 229 -18.58 23.48 -33.30
C GLU A 229 -17.26 22.74 -33.60
N VAL A 230 -17.19 21.47 -33.19
CA VAL A 230 -16.26 20.49 -33.76
C VAL A 230 -17.08 19.31 -34.28
N THR A 231 -17.18 19.26 -35.60
CA THR A 231 -17.68 18.14 -36.38
C THR A 231 -16.77 16.93 -36.20
N THR A 232 -17.35 15.79 -35.83
CA THR A 232 -16.68 14.50 -35.77
C THR A 232 -16.91 13.76 -37.09
N HIS A 233 -15.85 13.30 -37.74
CA HIS A 233 -15.94 12.16 -38.67
C HIS A 233 -14.77 11.18 -38.48
N PRO A 234 -15.05 9.87 -38.46
CA PRO A 234 -14.06 8.81 -38.27
C PRO A 234 -13.58 8.27 -39.62
N TYR A 235 -12.35 7.76 -39.70
CA TYR A 235 -11.99 6.82 -40.76
C TYR A 235 -11.12 5.67 -40.24
N ASN A 236 -11.73 4.49 -40.32
CA ASN A 236 -11.07 3.21 -40.44
C ASN A 236 -10.79 2.93 -41.92
N ASN A 237 -9.62 2.32 -42.15
CA ASN A 237 -9.34 1.23 -43.10
C ASN A 237 -9.21 1.43 -44.63
N LEU A 238 -8.11 0.80 -45.10
CA LEU A 238 -7.87 0.03 -46.33
C LEU A 238 -7.46 0.74 -47.62
N GLY A 239 -6.29 0.34 -48.13
CA GLY A 239 -5.82 0.64 -49.49
C GLY A 239 -4.41 0.09 -49.74
N ALA A 240 -4.32 -1.21 -50.04
CA ALA A 240 -3.11 -1.86 -50.53
C ALA A 240 -2.69 -1.31 -51.91
N CYS A 241 -1.38 -1.10 -52.11
CA CYS A 241 -0.80 -0.95 -53.45
C CYS A 241 0.57 -1.67 -53.50
N SER A 242 0.53 -2.86 -54.10
CA SER A 242 1.65 -3.57 -54.71
C SER A 242 2.05 -2.90 -56.03
N GLY A 243 3.37 -2.81 -56.32
CA GLY A 243 3.87 -2.40 -57.63
C GLY A 243 5.39 -2.23 -57.66
N LEU A 244 6.09 -3.30 -58.03
CA LEU A 244 7.50 -3.32 -58.47
C LEU A 244 7.70 -2.51 -59.77
N PRO A 245 8.94 -2.09 -60.05
CA PRO A 245 9.43 -2.09 -61.43
C PRO A 245 10.61 -3.06 -61.59
N SER A 246 10.53 -3.90 -62.61
CA SER A 246 11.63 -4.70 -63.16
C SER A 246 12.57 -3.84 -64.00
N ALA A 247 13.83 -4.27 -64.04
CA ALA A 247 14.67 -4.24 -65.23
C ALA A 247 14.79 -5.69 -65.73
#